data_AF-A0A814PIZ0-F1
#
_entry.id   AF-A0A814PIZ0-F1
#
_cell.length_a   1.000
_cell.length_b   1.000
_cell.length_c   1.000
_cell.angle_alpha   90.00
_cell.angle_beta   90.00
_cell.angle_gamma   90.00
#
_symmetry.space_group_name_H-M   'P 1'
#
loop_
_entity.id
_entity.type
_entity.pdbx_description
1 polymer ?
#
loop_
_entity_poly.entity_id
_entity_poly.type
_entity_poly.pdbx_seq_one_letter_code
_entity_poly.pdbx_strand_id
1 'polypeptide(L)'
;MDSSAVIGTTISQRSGIVTLAADDNFSAAFQSNAWRTLATAAVATIMYPILKPVSQTIAINVPVADADGDIIRCRWATASNGVDECGGVCPPSSLPAGTSIYPNCTILITGQIVDDWLAVALTVEDFINSSSTDPLSSVPVQFLVQVVSQASCTSSPTIIGKSPQQSCTLILFGQTFVSQLILINNCGSNVTIIDMTTLAFPGMVRESSTQLNTTTYYSDLS
;
A
#
# COMPACT_ATOMS: atom_id res chain seq x y z
N MET A 1 5.08 -43.30 -22.87
CA MET A 1 3.60 -43.32 -22.75
C MET A 1 3.27 -42.15 -21.86
N ASP A 2 2.87 -41.02 -22.45
CA ASP A 2 2.41 -39.88 -21.66
C ASP A 2 1.02 -40.22 -21.12
N SER A 3 0.93 -40.36 -19.80
CA SER A 3 -0.31 -40.53 -19.08
C SER A 3 -0.73 -39.18 -18.51
N SER A 4 -1.37 -38.34 -19.33
CA SER A 4 -2.07 -37.15 -18.84
C SER A 4 -3.42 -37.57 -18.24
N ALA A 5 -3.45 -37.68 -16.91
CA ALA A 5 -4.70 -37.92 -16.19
C ALA A 5 -5.44 -36.60 -16.00
N VAL A 6 -6.60 -36.44 -16.64
CA VAL A 6 -7.46 -35.26 -16.46
C VAL A 6 -8.14 -35.35 -15.10
N ILE A 7 -7.75 -34.50 -14.15
CA ILE A 7 -8.45 -34.36 -12.86
C ILE A 7 -9.47 -33.23 -13.01
N GLY A 8 -10.72 -33.60 -13.28
CA GLY A 8 -11.83 -32.65 -13.29
C GLY A 8 -12.21 -32.25 -11.86
N THR A 9 -11.93 -31.01 -11.47
CA THR A 9 -12.45 -30.44 -10.22
C THR A 9 -13.44 -29.33 -10.54
N THR A 10 -14.59 -29.34 -9.88
CA THR A 10 -15.57 -28.25 -9.95
C THR A 10 -15.28 -27.31 -8.79
N ILE A 11 -14.46 -26.28 -9.04
CA ILE A 11 -14.13 -25.27 -8.03
C ILE A 11 -15.22 -24.19 -8.00
N SER A 12 -16.05 -24.24 -6.96
CA SER A 12 -16.94 -23.15 -6.56
C SER A 12 -16.21 -22.32 -5.51
N GLN A 13 -15.80 -21.10 -5.87
CA GLN A 13 -15.39 -19.94 -5.02
C GLN A 13 -14.48 -20.16 -3.79
N ARG A 14 -13.96 -21.35 -3.52
CA ARG A 14 -12.98 -21.64 -2.47
C ARG A 14 -11.79 -22.33 -3.10
N SER A 15 -10.60 -21.85 -2.75
CA SER A 15 -9.32 -22.39 -3.19
C SER A 15 -9.23 -23.90 -3.02
N GLY A 16 -8.63 -24.58 -4.00
CA GLY A 16 -8.23 -25.98 -3.91
C GLY A 16 -6.70 -26.06 -3.85
N ILE A 17 -6.17 -26.96 -3.01
CA ILE A 17 -4.73 -27.23 -2.97
C ILE A 17 -4.44 -28.38 -3.93
N VAL A 18 -3.58 -28.13 -4.92
CA VAL A 18 -3.02 -29.15 -5.81
C VAL A 18 -1.56 -29.34 -5.41
N THR A 19 -1.19 -30.56 -5.03
CA THR A 19 0.19 -30.90 -4.67
C THR A 19 0.89 -31.50 -5.88
N LEU A 20 2.03 -30.91 -6.26
CA LEU A 20 2.88 -31.34 -7.37
C LEU A 20 4.24 -31.81 -6.82
N ALA A 21 4.88 -32.75 -7.52
CA ALA A 21 6.25 -33.16 -7.27
C ALA A 21 7.25 -32.23 -7.98
N ALA A 22 8.53 -32.33 -7.62
CA ALA A 22 9.59 -31.63 -8.35
C ALA A 22 9.64 -32.12 -9.81
N ASP A 23 9.81 -31.16 -10.74
CA ASP A 23 9.80 -31.35 -12.20
C ASP A 23 8.44 -31.68 -12.85
N ASP A 24 7.33 -31.55 -12.13
CA ASP A 24 5.99 -31.63 -12.71
C ASP A 24 5.66 -30.41 -13.57
N ASN A 25 5.10 -30.66 -14.76
CA ASN A 25 4.47 -29.64 -15.59
C ASN A 25 2.96 -29.67 -15.39
N PHE A 26 2.36 -28.57 -14.96
CA PHE A 26 0.90 -28.44 -14.86
C PHE A 26 0.36 -27.36 -15.80
N SER A 27 -0.90 -27.52 -16.20
CA SER A 27 -1.63 -26.54 -17.02
C SER A 27 -3.10 -26.56 -16.61
N ALA A 28 -3.67 -25.41 -16.27
CA ALA A 28 -5.07 -25.28 -15.92
C ALA A 28 -5.86 -24.71 -17.12
N ALA A 29 -6.96 -25.35 -17.50
CA ALA A 29 -7.86 -24.88 -18.54
C ALA A 29 -9.27 -24.71 -17.97
N PHE A 30 -9.86 -23.54 -18.19
CA PHE A 30 -11.23 -23.22 -17.79
C PHE A 30 -12.18 -23.38 -18.99
N GLN A 31 -13.46 -23.73 -18.75
CA GLN A 31 -14.41 -23.88 -19.86
C GLN A 31 -14.76 -22.51 -20.49
N SER A 32 -14.66 -22.48 -21.82
CA SER A 32 -14.89 -21.39 -22.77
C SER A 32 -13.84 -20.26 -22.80
N ASN A 33 -12.94 -20.34 -23.79
CA ASN A 33 -12.17 -19.24 -24.40
C ASN A 33 -11.40 -18.28 -23.47
N ALA A 34 -11.02 -18.69 -22.27
CA ALA A 34 -10.25 -17.86 -21.34
C ALA A 34 -8.94 -18.55 -20.94
N TRP A 35 -7.88 -18.36 -21.72
CA TRP A 35 -6.56 -18.25 -21.11
C TRP A 35 -6.60 -16.95 -20.30
N ARG A 36 -6.78 -17.04 -18.99
CA ARG A 36 -6.64 -15.89 -18.11
C ARG A 36 -5.52 -16.21 -17.14
N THR A 37 -4.58 -15.28 -17.02
CA THR A 37 -3.71 -15.19 -15.85
C THR A 37 -4.62 -15.20 -14.60
N LEU A 38 -4.23 -15.97 -13.59
CA LEU A 38 -4.89 -15.92 -12.29
C LEU A 38 -4.84 -14.46 -11.82
N ALA A 39 -6.00 -13.84 -11.59
CA ALA A 39 -6.08 -12.49 -11.07
C ALA A 39 -5.23 -12.43 -9.79
N THR A 40 -4.15 -11.66 -9.80
CA THR A 40 -3.36 -11.48 -8.59
C THR A 40 -4.04 -10.45 -7.72
N ALA A 41 -4.34 -10.78 -6.47
CA ALA A 41 -5.01 -9.82 -5.60
C ALA A 41 -4.12 -8.56 -5.40
N ALA A 42 -4.76 -7.39 -5.43
CA ALA A 42 -4.12 -6.14 -5.04
C ALA A 42 -3.43 -6.26 -3.66
N VAL A 43 -2.26 -5.64 -3.52
CA VAL A 43 -1.53 -5.58 -2.25
C VAL A 43 -1.40 -4.14 -1.81
N ALA A 44 -1.60 -3.89 -0.51
CA ALA A 44 -1.43 -2.60 0.11
C ALA A 44 -0.62 -2.71 1.40
N THR A 45 0.23 -1.72 1.67
CA THR A 45 1.11 -1.72 2.85
C THR A 45 1.08 -0.37 3.56
N ILE A 46 1.09 -0.39 4.89
CA ILE A 46 1.08 0.78 5.77
C ILE A 46 1.79 0.39 7.08
N MET A 47 2.72 1.22 7.54
CA MET A 47 3.50 0.99 8.76
C MET A 47 3.77 2.33 9.41
N TYR A 48 3.77 2.26 10.74
CA TYR A 48 3.93 3.37 11.68
C TYR A 48 2.78 4.39 11.65
N PRO A 49 2.41 4.99 12.79
CA PRO A 49 1.49 6.12 12.77
C PRO A 49 1.99 7.22 11.87
N ILE A 50 1.14 7.66 10.94
CA ILE A 50 1.51 8.80 10.12
C ILE A 50 1.37 10.06 10.98
N LEU A 51 2.47 10.74 11.27
CA LEU A 51 2.48 11.96 12.08
C LEU A 51 1.99 13.14 11.25
N LYS A 52 0.93 13.83 11.68
CA LYS A 52 0.32 14.95 10.95
C LYS A 52 0.19 16.21 11.80
N PRO A 53 0.65 17.38 11.32
CA PRO A 53 0.43 18.64 12.01
C PRO A 53 -1.07 18.94 12.19
N VAL A 54 -1.43 19.42 13.37
CA VAL A 54 -2.79 19.91 13.66
C VAL A 54 -3.19 21.03 12.70
N SER A 55 -4.46 21.07 12.35
CA SER A 55 -5.11 22.06 11.48
C SER A 55 -4.55 22.16 10.05
N GLN A 56 -3.75 21.19 9.60
CA GLN A 56 -3.25 21.12 8.24
C GLN A 56 -3.93 19.97 7.48
N THR A 57 -4.52 20.26 6.31
CA THR A 57 -4.95 19.23 5.37
C THR A 57 -3.74 18.66 4.66
N ILE A 58 -3.66 17.34 4.63
CA ILE A 58 -2.54 16.60 4.08
C ILE A 58 -3.05 15.48 3.19
N ALA A 59 -2.25 15.14 2.17
CA ALA A 59 -2.51 13.99 1.31
C ALA A 59 -1.73 12.78 1.83
N ILE A 60 -2.41 11.67 2.03
CA ILE A 60 -1.82 10.36 2.32
C ILE A 60 -2.04 9.50 1.09
N ASN A 61 -0.95 9.12 0.42
CA ASN A 61 -1.00 8.18 -0.69
C ASN A 61 -0.75 6.79 -0.14
N VAL A 62 -1.75 5.92 -0.24
CA VAL A 62 -1.61 4.52 0.17
C VAL A 62 -0.88 3.78 -0.94
N PRO A 63 0.28 3.14 -0.66
CA PRO A 63 0.99 2.39 -1.68
C PRO A 63 0.21 1.13 -1.99
N VAL A 64 -0.19 1.01 -3.24
CA VAL A 64 -0.94 -0.12 -3.79
C VAL A 64 -0.18 -0.67 -4.99
N ALA A 65 -0.22 -1.99 -5.16
CA ALA A 65 0.38 -2.67 -6.29
C ALA A 65 -0.53 -3.80 -6.76
N ASP A 66 -0.49 -4.04 -8.05
CA ASP A 66 -1.21 -5.10 -8.74
C ASP A 66 -0.24 -5.73 -9.75
N ALA A 67 -0.16 -7.06 -9.80
CA ALA A 67 0.91 -7.74 -10.53
C ALA A 67 0.55 -8.05 -12.00
N ASP A 68 -0.73 -8.03 -12.35
CA ASP A 68 -1.27 -8.35 -13.68
C ASP A 68 -1.81 -7.12 -14.44
N GLY A 69 -1.75 -5.94 -13.85
CA GLY A 69 -2.03 -4.66 -14.50
C GLY A 69 -3.49 -4.24 -14.46
N ASP A 70 -4.27 -4.80 -13.52
CA ASP A 70 -5.65 -4.44 -13.26
C ASP A 70 -5.76 -3.02 -12.69
N ILE A 71 -6.94 -2.43 -12.86
CA ILE A 71 -7.24 -1.08 -12.39
C ILE A 71 -7.52 -1.13 -10.89
N ILE A 72 -6.65 -0.51 -10.10
CA ILE A 72 -6.84 -0.38 -8.66
C ILE A 72 -7.73 0.83 -8.35
N ARG A 73 -8.71 0.65 -7.47
CA ARG A 73 -9.46 1.74 -6.83
C ARG A 73 -9.58 1.53 -5.33
N CYS A 74 -9.61 2.65 -4.61
CA CYS A 74 -9.85 2.64 -3.18
C CYS A 74 -11.20 3.24 -2.81
N ARG A 75 -11.80 2.69 -1.75
CA ARG A 75 -13.00 3.21 -1.09
C ARG A 75 -12.87 3.09 0.43
N TRP A 76 -13.74 3.78 1.17
CA TRP A 76 -13.83 3.55 2.61
C TRP A 76 -14.29 2.12 2.91
N ALA A 77 -13.73 1.55 3.97
CA ALA A 77 -14.17 0.28 4.52
C ALA A 77 -15.57 0.46 5.12
N THR A 78 -16.43 -0.54 4.95
CA THR A 78 -17.81 -0.49 5.44
C THR A 78 -18.09 -1.63 6.42
N ALA A 79 -19.04 -1.39 7.31
CA ALA A 79 -19.67 -2.42 8.10
C ALA A 79 -21.12 -2.55 7.63
N SER A 80 -21.33 -3.42 6.64
CA SER A 80 -22.64 -3.61 6.01
C SER A 80 -22.88 -5.08 5.67
N ASN A 81 -24.14 -5.49 5.60
CA ASN A 81 -24.54 -6.85 5.20
C ASN A 81 -23.87 -7.98 6.01
N GLY A 82 -23.56 -7.73 7.29
CA GLY A 82 -22.93 -8.71 8.18
C GLY A 82 -21.42 -8.88 7.98
N VAL A 83 -20.79 -8.08 7.12
CA VAL A 83 -19.34 -8.00 6.96
C VAL A 83 -18.85 -6.70 7.59
N ASP A 84 -17.89 -6.79 8.51
CA ASP A 84 -17.23 -5.64 9.12
C ASP A 84 -15.81 -5.51 8.55
N GLU A 85 -15.66 -4.74 7.48
CA GLU A 85 -14.36 -4.46 6.85
C GLU A 85 -13.53 -3.46 7.68
N CYS A 86 -14.19 -2.65 8.52
CA CYS A 86 -13.58 -1.55 9.24
C CYS A 86 -13.18 -1.90 10.67
N GLY A 87 -13.56 -3.08 11.19
CA GLY A 87 -13.23 -3.52 12.55
C GLY A 87 -13.73 -2.54 13.63
N GLY A 88 -14.89 -1.91 13.39
CA GLY A 88 -15.49 -0.92 14.29
C GLY A 88 -15.04 0.55 14.12
N VAL A 89 -14.12 0.86 13.21
CA VAL A 89 -13.66 2.24 12.93
C VAL A 89 -14.08 2.77 11.55
N CYS A 90 -15.35 2.57 11.20
CA CYS A 90 -15.90 2.87 9.86
C CYS A 90 -15.93 4.37 9.50
N PRO A 91 -15.20 4.80 8.46
CA PRO A 91 -15.33 6.14 7.90
C PRO A 91 -16.64 6.29 7.11
N PRO A 92 -17.11 7.53 6.86
CA PRO A 92 -16.46 8.79 7.24
C PRO A 92 -16.70 9.19 8.70
N SER A 93 -17.62 8.53 9.42
CA SER A 93 -18.03 8.93 10.78
C SER A 93 -16.93 8.75 11.84
N SER A 94 -16.01 7.82 11.64
CA SER A 94 -14.85 7.63 12.53
C SER A 94 -13.74 8.66 12.34
N LEU A 95 -13.83 9.51 11.30
CA LEU A 95 -12.80 10.46 10.92
C LEU A 95 -13.32 11.92 11.03
N PRO A 96 -12.41 12.91 11.12
CA PRO A 96 -12.80 14.32 11.16
C PRO A 96 -13.63 14.73 9.94
N ALA A 97 -14.57 15.66 10.15
CA ALA A 97 -15.41 16.17 9.07
C ALA A 97 -14.56 16.78 7.94
N GLY A 98 -14.92 16.49 6.69
CA GLY A 98 -14.18 16.91 5.51
C GLY A 98 -13.06 15.95 5.07
N THR A 99 -12.85 14.84 5.78
CA THR A 99 -11.96 13.77 5.33
C THR A 99 -12.53 13.09 4.08
N SER A 100 -11.69 12.88 3.07
CA SER A 100 -12.08 12.29 1.78
C SER A 100 -11.07 11.25 1.30
N ILE A 101 -11.55 10.30 0.50
CA ILE A 101 -10.73 9.34 -0.23
C ILE A 101 -11.03 9.45 -1.72
N TYR A 102 -9.98 9.41 -2.53
CA TYR A 102 -10.09 9.39 -3.98
C TYR A 102 -9.85 7.96 -4.51
N PRO A 103 -10.40 7.63 -5.70
CA PRO A 103 -10.22 6.32 -6.30
C PRO A 103 -8.76 5.92 -6.49
N ASN A 104 -7.84 6.89 -6.68
CA ASN A 104 -6.40 6.63 -6.81
C ASN A 104 -5.69 6.35 -5.47
N CYS A 105 -6.44 6.01 -4.41
CA CYS A 105 -5.91 5.68 -3.09
C CYS A 105 -5.19 6.84 -2.39
N THR A 106 -5.54 8.08 -2.75
CA THR A 106 -5.16 9.28 -2.02
C THR A 106 -6.26 9.66 -1.01
N ILE A 107 -5.88 9.85 0.24
CA ILE A 107 -6.74 10.35 1.31
C ILE A 107 -6.38 11.79 1.62
N LEU A 108 -7.39 12.66 1.75
CA LEU A 108 -7.23 13.98 2.36
C LEU A 108 -7.83 13.96 3.75
N ILE A 109 -7.04 14.30 4.75
CA ILE A 109 -7.47 14.32 6.16
C ILE A 109 -6.89 15.56 6.85
N THR A 110 -7.61 16.06 7.85
CA THR A 110 -7.17 17.18 8.70
C THR A 110 -7.34 16.80 10.16
N GLY A 111 -6.23 16.73 10.91
CA GLY A 111 -6.29 16.54 12.36
C GLY A 111 -6.69 17.83 13.06
N GLN A 112 -7.64 17.79 13.99
CA GLN A 112 -8.15 19.00 14.67
C GLN A 112 -7.61 19.18 16.08
N ILE A 113 -7.19 18.10 16.74
CA ILE A 113 -6.79 18.09 18.14
C ILE A 113 -5.38 17.49 18.23
N VAL A 114 -4.46 18.16 18.91
CA VAL A 114 -3.09 17.65 19.14
C VAL A 114 -3.15 16.42 20.04
N ASP A 115 -2.27 15.45 19.78
CA ASP A 115 -2.15 14.14 20.43
C ASP A 115 -3.34 13.17 20.20
N ASP A 116 -4.25 13.54 19.30
CA ASP A 116 -5.35 12.68 18.88
C ASP A 116 -4.88 11.58 17.90
N TRP A 117 -5.60 10.46 17.91
CA TRP A 117 -5.32 9.28 17.10
C TRP A 117 -6.49 9.00 16.17
N LEU A 118 -6.27 9.15 14.87
CA LEU A 118 -7.27 8.91 13.84
C LEU A 118 -7.07 7.51 13.26
N ALA A 119 -8.07 6.65 13.44
CA ALA A 119 -8.05 5.31 12.87
C ALA A 119 -8.68 5.33 11.47
N VAL A 120 -7.88 5.01 10.47
CA VAL A 120 -8.28 5.01 9.06
C VAL A 120 -8.48 3.57 8.60
N ALA A 121 -9.66 3.26 8.07
CA ALA A 121 -9.98 1.97 7.48
C ALA A 121 -10.53 2.14 6.05
N LEU A 122 -9.89 1.48 5.09
CA LEU A 122 -10.26 1.51 3.67
C LEU A 122 -10.18 0.11 3.07
N THR A 123 -10.76 -0.05 1.87
CA THR A 123 -10.63 -1.26 1.06
C THR A 123 -9.95 -0.90 -0.25
N VAL A 124 -8.92 -1.67 -0.61
CA VAL A 124 -8.26 -1.61 -1.91
C VAL A 124 -8.85 -2.70 -2.78
N GLU A 125 -9.31 -2.32 -3.96
CA GLU A 125 -10.01 -3.20 -4.89
C GLU A 125 -9.35 -3.13 -6.25
N ASP A 126 -9.16 -4.27 -6.89
CA ASP A 126 -8.73 -4.36 -8.29
C ASP A 126 -9.91 -4.65 -9.21
N PHE A 127 -9.77 -4.24 -10.46
CA PHE A 127 -10.81 -4.32 -11.46
C PHE A 127 -10.20 -4.61 -12.82
N ILE A 128 -10.79 -5.55 -13.53
CA ILE A 128 -10.37 -5.94 -14.89
C ILE A 128 -10.26 -4.76 -15.88
N ASN A 129 -11.03 -3.68 -15.67
CA ASN A 129 -10.91 -2.44 -16.44
C ASN A 129 -11.64 -1.28 -15.73
N SER A 130 -11.47 -0.07 -16.27
CA SER A 130 -12.04 1.17 -15.72
C SER A 130 -13.57 1.22 -15.68
N SER A 131 -14.24 0.40 -16.49
CA SER A 131 -15.71 0.34 -16.56
C SER A 131 -16.32 -0.74 -15.67
N SER A 132 -15.51 -1.65 -15.12
CA SER A 132 -16.01 -2.67 -14.20
C SER A 132 -16.57 -2.02 -12.94
N THR A 133 -17.60 -2.62 -12.37
CA THR A 133 -18.19 -2.22 -11.08
C THR A 133 -18.03 -3.28 -10.01
N ASP A 134 -17.78 -4.53 -10.41
CA ASP A 134 -17.48 -5.63 -9.51
C ASP A 134 -15.96 -5.80 -9.39
N PRO A 135 -15.41 -5.77 -8.17
CA PRO A 135 -13.99 -5.98 -7.94
C PRO A 135 -13.61 -7.46 -8.12
N LEU A 136 -12.39 -7.73 -8.59
CA LEU A 136 -11.87 -9.10 -8.67
C LEU A 136 -11.37 -9.57 -7.30
N SER A 137 -10.81 -8.64 -6.52
CA SER A 137 -10.33 -8.81 -5.16
C SER A 137 -10.61 -7.57 -4.30
N SER A 138 -10.63 -7.77 -2.99
CA SER A 138 -10.86 -6.71 -2.01
C SER A 138 -9.98 -6.94 -0.80
N VAL A 139 -9.06 -6.00 -0.54
CA VAL A 139 -8.09 -6.09 0.55
C VAL A 139 -8.34 -4.98 1.57
N PRO A 140 -8.74 -5.31 2.81
CA PRO A 140 -8.93 -4.32 3.86
C PRO A 140 -7.58 -3.80 4.37
N VAL A 141 -7.53 -2.49 4.60
CA VAL A 141 -6.31 -1.76 4.96
C VAL A 141 -6.65 -0.82 6.12
N GLN A 142 -5.92 -0.96 7.22
CA GLN A 142 -6.15 -0.20 8.46
C GLN A 142 -4.85 0.33 9.05
N PHE A 143 -4.81 1.64 9.32
CA PHE A 143 -3.67 2.32 9.95
C PHE A 143 -4.13 3.42 10.89
N LEU A 144 -3.18 3.89 11.68
CA LEU A 144 -3.36 5.02 12.58
C LEU A 144 -2.64 6.26 12.03
N VAL A 145 -3.23 7.42 12.28
CA VAL A 145 -2.64 8.74 12.03
C VAL A 145 -2.61 9.48 13.36
N GLN A 146 -1.43 9.89 13.80
CA GLN A 146 -1.28 10.67 15.03
C GLN A 146 -1.22 12.15 14.69
N VAL A 147 -2.07 12.95 15.34
CA VAL A 147 -2.06 14.40 15.19
C VAL A 147 -1.03 14.98 16.14
N VAL A 148 -0.08 15.75 15.62
CA VAL A 148 1.02 16.34 16.38
C VAL A 148 0.97 17.87 16.34
N SER A 149 1.63 18.51 17.28
CA SER A 149 1.81 19.97 17.27
C SER A 149 2.44 20.43 15.96
N GLN A 150 1.95 21.53 15.41
CA GLN A 150 2.54 22.11 14.20
C GLN A 150 3.99 22.56 14.48
N ALA A 151 4.92 22.09 13.66
CA ALA A 151 6.30 22.55 13.71
C ALA A 151 6.39 24.04 13.30
N SER A 152 7.41 24.74 13.79
CA SER A 152 7.70 26.12 13.39
C SER A 152 7.94 26.27 11.89
N CYS A 153 8.33 25.18 11.22
CA CYS A 153 8.36 25.09 9.78
C CYS A 153 7.14 24.38 9.22
N THR A 154 6.45 25.06 8.29
CA THR A 154 5.27 24.53 7.59
C THR A 154 5.60 23.85 6.25
N SER A 155 6.82 24.00 5.75
CA SER A 155 7.28 23.38 4.51
C SER A 155 7.60 21.91 4.74
N SER A 156 6.86 21.00 4.11
CA SER A 156 7.17 19.56 4.16
C SER A 156 8.54 19.28 3.52
N PRO A 157 9.32 18.32 4.03
CA PRO A 157 10.56 17.88 3.39
C PRO A 157 10.30 17.31 2.00
N THR A 158 11.24 17.50 1.07
CA THR A 158 11.20 16.87 -0.26
C THR A 158 11.97 15.56 -0.20
N ILE A 159 11.38 14.46 -0.67
CA ILE A 159 12.08 13.19 -0.83
C ILE A 159 12.54 13.09 -2.29
N ILE A 160 13.85 12.92 -2.48
CA ILE A 160 14.49 12.67 -3.77
C ILE A 160 15.05 11.25 -3.73
N GLY A 161 14.74 10.46 -4.74
CA GLY A 161 15.14 9.06 -4.83
C GLY A 161 14.08 8.28 -5.58
N LYS A 162 14.41 7.08 -6.04
CA LYS A 162 13.39 6.17 -6.55
C LYS A 162 12.63 5.60 -5.36
N SER A 163 11.66 6.35 -4.83
CA SER A 163 10.54 5.67 -4.22
C SER A 163 9.95 4.76 -5.32
N PRO A 164 9.72 3.46 -5.08
CA PRO A 164 9.11 2.58 -6.07
C PRO A 164 7.63 2.92 -6.30
N GLN A 165 7.18 4.14 -6.00
CA GLN A 165 5.79 4.57 -6.09
C GLN A 165 5.24 4.43 -7.51
N GLN A 166 6.08 4.19 -8.53
CA GLN A 166 5.66 3.88 -9.90
C GLN A 166 6.62 2.95 -10.67
N SER A 167 7.47 2.16 -9.99
CA SER A 167 8.45 1.30 -10.70
C SER A 167 8.63 -0.05 -10.02
N CYS A 168 8.11 -1.10 -10.66
CA CYS A 168 8.43 -2.48 -10.33
C CYS A 168 9.87 -2.77 -10.78
N THR A 169 10.77 -2.99 -9.82
CA THR A 169 12.15 -3.40 -10.12
C THR A 169 12.27 -4.91 -9.93
N LEU A 170 12.68 -5.62 -10.98
CA LEU A 170 12.95 -7.05 -10.91
C LEU A 170 14.27 -7.29 -10.17
N ILE A 171 14.22 -8.08 -9.10
CA ILE A 171 15.40 -8.53 -8.34
C ILE A 171 15.60 -10.01 -8.68
N LEU A 172 16.78 -10.35 -9.20
CA LEU A 172 17.12 -11.74 -9.51
C LEU A 172 17.51 -12.49 -8.23
N PHE A 173 17.34 -13.82 -8.24
CA PHE A 173 17.70 -14.66 -7.11
C PHE A 173 19.18 -14.45 -6.72
N GLY A 174 19.42 -14.25 -5.42
CA GLY A 174 20.76 -14.03 -4.86
C GLY A 174 21.33 -12.61 -5.06
N GLN A 175 20.55 -11.67 -5.63
CA GLN A 175 20.95 -10.27 -5.73
C GLN A 175 20.42 -9.46 -4.54
N THR A 176 21.27 -8.59 -3.98
CA THR A 176 20.86 -7.58 -3.01
C THR A 176 20.36 -6.35 -3.76
N PHE A 177 19.16 -5.87 -3.42
CA PHE A 177 18.63 -4.64 -3.98
C PHE A 177 18.97 -3.48 -3.04
N VAL A 178 19.69 -2.48 -3.56
CA VAL A 178 20.00 -1.26 -2.79
C VAL A 178 19.31 -0.07 -3.43
N SER A 179 18.57 0.69 -2.63
CA SER A 179 17.97 1.96 -3.04
C SER A 179 18.33 3.07 -2.06
N GLN A 180 18.67 4.25 -2.59
CA GLN A 180 18.98 5.42 -1.77
C GLN A 180 17.80 6.38 -1.74
N LEU A 181 17.42 6.77 -0.52
CA LEU A 181 16.47 7.84 -0.27
C LEU A 181 17.22 9.08 0.22
N ILE A 182 17.04 10.20 -0.47
CA ILE A 182 17.57 11.51 -0.10
C ILE A 182 16.39 12.36 0.39
N LEU A 183 16.57 13.10 1.48
CA LEU A 183 15.61 14.10 1.94
C LEU A 183 16.24 15.47 1.94
N ILE A 184 15.46 16.43 1.51
CA ILE A 184 15.78 17.85 1.55
C ILE A 184 14.87 18.51 2.57
N ASN A 185 15.50 19.09 3.58
CA ASN A 185 14.89 19.98 4.53
C ASN A 185 14.65 21.37 3.89
N ASN A 186 13.38 21.68 3.67
CA ASN A 186 12.94 22.94 3.07
C ASN A 186 12.82 24.10 4.06
N CYS A 187 13.19 23.88 5.33
CA CYS A 187 13.04 24.83 6.43
C CYS A 187 14.32 25.61 6.76
N GLY A 188 15.42 25.34 6.05
CA GLY A 188 16.73 25.92 6.33
C GLY A 188 17.50 25.22 7.45
N SER A 189 18.70 25.72 7.77
CA SER A 189 19.68 25.04 8.62
C SER A 189 19.35 24.97 10.12
N ASN A 190 18.35 25.72 10.59
CA ASN A 190 17.99 25.81 12.02
C ASN A 190 16.93 24.77 12.43
N VAL A 191 16.41 24.00 11.48
CA VAL A 191 15.47 22.91 11.70
C VAL A 191 16.15 21.64 11.21
N THR A 192 15.98 20.52 11.89
CA THR A 192 16.56 19.24 11.50
C THR A 192 15.46 18.20 11.27
N ILE A 193 15.71 17.30 10.34
CA ILE A 193 14.86 16.11 10.15
C ILE A 193 15.27 15.13 11.23
N ILE A 194 14.37 14.84 12.16
CA ILE A 194 14.66 13.98 13.33
C ILE A 194 14.37 12.50 13.07
N ASP A 195 13.49 12.20 12.11
CA ASP A 195 13.17 10.84 11.74
C ASP A 195 12.61 10.77 10.31
N MET A 196 12.68 9.57 9.73
CA MET A 196 12.03 9.18 8.49
C MET A 196 11.48 7.78 8.72
N THR A 197 10.24 7.51 8.32
CA THR A 197 9.73 6.15 8.27
C THR A 197 9.62 5.68 6.82
N THR A 198 10.05 4.45 6.57
CA THR A 198 9.93 3.81 5.26
C THR A 198 9.07 2.57 5.35
N LEU A 199 8.25 2.35 4.32
CA LEU A 199 7.58 1.09 4.06
C LEU A 199 8.45 0.26 3.13
N ALA A 200 8.85 -0.92 3.60
CA ALA A 200 9.74 -1.81 2.86
C ALA A 200 9.20 -3.24 2.89
N PHE A 201 9.51 -4.03 1.86
CA PHE A 201 9.14 -5.44 1.80
C PHE A 201 9.82 -6.24 2.92
N PRO A 202 9.23 -7.35 3.40
CA PRO A 202 9.90 -8.25 4.33
C PRO A 202 11.29 -8.64 3.83
N GLY A 203 12.32 -8.40 4.64
CA GLY A 203 13.71 -8.66 4.28
C GLY A 203 14.51 -7.43 3.84
N MET A 204 13.86 -6.31 3.53
CA MET A 204 14.57 -5.03 3.36
C MET A 204 14.87 -4.39 4.71
N VAL A 205 16.11 -3.99 4.89
CA VAL A 205 16.64 -3.30 6.06
C VAL A 205 16.86 -1.83 5.69
N ARG A 206 16.39 -0.94 6.56
CA ARG A 206 16.71 0.48 6.47
C ARG A 206 17.92 0.79 7.33
N GLU A 207 18.90 1.45 6.73
CA GLU A 207 20.04 2.00 7.46
C GLU A 207 19.71 3.34 8.13
N SER A 208 20.44 3.67 9.20
CA SER A 208 20.28 4.94 9.91
C SER A 208 20.48 6.13 8.97
N SER A 209 19.65 7.16 9.11
CA SER A 209 19.77 8.36 8.27
C SER A 209 21.06 9.12 8.59
N THR A 210 21.85 9.40 7.56
CA THR A 210 23.09 10.17 7.67
C THR A 210 22.91 11.55 7.07
N GLN A 211 23.37 12.59 7.76
CA GLN A 211 23.34 13.97 7.28
C GLN A 211 24.50 14.21 6.31
N LEU A 212 24.20 14.61 5.06
CA LEU A 212 25.22 15.01 4.07
C LEU A 212 25.64 16.47 4.26
N ASN A 213 24.67 17.33 4.55
CA ASN A 213 24.89 18.75 4.80
C ASN A 213 23.75 19.30 5.68
N THR A 214 23.75 20.60 5.95
CA THR A 214 22.78 21.25 6.87
C THR A 214 21.31 21.05 6.47
N THR A 215 21.01 20.79 5.19
CA THR A 215 19.65 20.61 4.69
C THR A 215 19.40 19.25 4.02
N THR A 216 20.42 18.44 3.79
CA THR A 216 20.31 17.20 3.01
C THR A 216 20.70 15.99 3.86
N TYR A 217 19.85 14.96 3.82
CA TYR A 217 20.00 13.71 4.55
C TYR A 217 19.84 12.56 3.56
N TYR A 218 20.49 11.42 3.81
CA TYR A 218 20.27 10.18 3.04
C TYR A 218 20.11 8.97 3.96
N SER A 219 19.43 7.94 3.44
CA SER A 219 19.26 6.65 4.07
C SER A 219 19.22 5.59 2.97
N ASP A 220 19.99 4.52 3.15
CA ASP A 220 20.01 3.40 2.23
C ASP A 220 18.99 2.33 2.68
N LEU A 221 18.36 1.70 1.71
CA LEU A 221 17.47 0.56 1.86
C LEU A 221 18.14 -0.64 1.16
N SER A 222 18.37 -1.74 1.88
CA SER A 222 19.09 -2.93 1.39
C SER A 222 18.44 -4.25 1.79
#